data_AF-B3IWT8-F1
#
_entry.id   AF-B3IWT8-F1
#
_cell.length_a   1.000
_cell.length_b   1.000
_cell.length_c   1.000
_cell.angle_alpha   90.00
_cell.angle_beta   90.00
_cell.angle_gamma   90.00
#
_symmetry.space_group_name_H-M   'P 1'
#
loop_
_entity.id
_entity.type
_entity.pdbx_description
1 polymer ?
#
loop_
_entity_poly.entity_id
_entity_poly.type
_entity_poly.pdbx_seq_one_letter_code
_entity_poly.pdbx_strand_id
1 'polypeptide(L)'
;MTAKDVMFGSDARVKMLHGVNVLADAVKVTLGPKGRNVVLDKSFGAPVITKDGVSVAREIELEDKFENMGAQMVKEVASKANES
;
A
#
# COMPACT_ATOMS: atom_id res chain seq x y z
N MET A 1 5.84 28.98 -1.11
CA MET A 1 4.91 27.98 -1.65
C MET A 1 5.72 26.97 -2.44
N THR A 2 5.58 25.67 -2.14
CA THR A 2 6.23 24.60 -2.91
C THR A 2 5.52 24.44 -4.25
N ALA A 3 6.27 24.31 -5.35
CA ALA A 3 5.71 24.05 -6.67
C ALA A 3 4.91 22.73 -6.65
N LYS A 4 3.77 22.71 -7.35
CA LYS A 4 2.94 21.52 -7.52
C LYS A 4 3.30 20.84 -8.83
N ASP A 5 3.50 19.54 -8.77
CA ASP A 5 3.62 18.70 -9.96
C ASP A 5 2.22 18.27 -10.38
N VAL A 6 1.92 18.31 -11.68
CA VAL A 6 0.58 18.07 -12.22
C VAL A 6 0.70 17.13 -13.42
N MET A 7 0.10 15.95 -13.29
CA MET A 7 0.01 14.95 -14.33
C MET A 7 -1.43 14.78 -14.81
N PHE A 8 -1.62 14.46 -16.09
CA PHE A 8 -2.93 14.31 -16.72
C PHE A 8 -3.04 12.99 -17.48
N GLY A 9 -4.28 12.60 -17.78
CA GLY A 9 -4.55 11.55 -18.76
C GLY A 9 -4.09 10.16 -18.35
N SER A 10 -3.51 9.43 -19.32
CA SER A 10 -3.01 8.07 -19.14
C SER A 10 -1.89 7.99 -18.12
N ASP A 11 -0.96 8.94 -18.14
CA ASP A 11 0.31 8.82 -17.43
C ASP A 11 0.08 8.92 -15.92
N ALA A 12 -0.84 9.79 -15.50
CA ALA A 12 -1.30 9.85 -14.11
C ALA A 12 -1.95 8.54 -13.66
N ARG A 13 -2.82 7.95 -14.51
CA ARG A 13 -3.51 6.69 -14.18
C ARG A 13 -2.55 5.50 -14.10
N VAL A 14 -1.54 5.44 -14.97
CA VAL A 14 -0.54 4.37 -14.96
C VAL A 14 0.26 4.40 -13.65
N LYS A 15 0.71 5.59 -13.22
CA LYS A 15 1.38 5.74 -11.92
C LYS A 15 0.47 5.36 -10.75
N MET A 16 -0.76 5.88 -10.71
CA MET A 16 -1.71 5.50 -9.67
C MET A 16 -1.96 3.99 -9.63
N LEU A 17 -2.13 3.35 -10.79
CA LEU A 17 -2.32 1.91 -10.89
C LEU A 17 -1.11 1.14 -10.38
N HIS A 18 0.11 1.61 -10.64
CA HIS A 18 1.32 1.00 -10.10
C HIS A 18 1.29 0.97 -8.57
N GLY A 19 0.97 2.11 -7.94
CA GLY A 19 0.88 2.17 -6.48
C GLY A 19 -0.23 1.28 -5.90
N VAL A 20 -1.38 1.21 -6.56
CA VAL A 20 -2.46 0.27 -6.19
C VAL A 20 -1.98 -1.18 -6.27
N ASN A 21 -1.27 -1.55 -7.33
CA ASN A 21 -0.75 -2.90 -7.49
C ASN A 21 0.28 -3.25 -6.41
N VAL A 22 1.18 -2.33 -6.06
CA VAL A 22 2.17 -2.57 -4.98
C VAL A 22 1.46 -2.88 -3.66
N LEU A 23 0.46 -2.08 -3.29
CA LEU A 23 -0.36 -2.33 -2.09
C LEU A 23 -1.08 -3.68 -2.17
N ALA A 24 -1.79 -3.93 -3.28
CA ALA A 24 -2.59 -5.13 -3.44
C ALA A 24 -1.74 -6.41 -3.46
N ASP A 25 -0.59 -6.38 -4.13
CA ASP A 25 0.31 -7.52 -4.27
C ASP A 25 0.96 -7.90 -2.94
N ALA A 26 1.29 -6.91 -2.11
CA ALA A 26 1.83 -7.13 -0.77
C ALA A 26 0.77 -7.66 0.22
N VAL A 27 -0.48 -7.21 0.12
CA VAL A 27 -1.55 -7.63 1.04
C VAL A 27 -2.16 -8.96 0.62
N LYS A 28 -2.35 -9.21 -0.68
CA LYS A 28 -3.06 -10.42 -1.16
C LYS A 28 -2.38 -11.73 -0.76
N VAL A 29 -1.05 -11.72 -0.55
CA VAL A 29 -0.32 -12.93 -0.16
C VAL A 29 -0.68 -13.40 1.25
N THR A 30 -1.25 -12.53 2.10
CA THR A 30 -1.68 -12.87 3.45
C THR A 30 -3.13 -13.36 3.53
N LEU A 31 -3.85 -13.41 2.40
CA LEU A 31 -5.28 -13.72 2.38
C LEU A 31 -5.57 -15.22 2.63
N GLY A 32 -6.56 -15.48 3.49
CA GLY A 32 -7.12 -16.80 3.73
C GLY A 32 -6.28 -17.68 4.68
N PRO A 33 -6.74 -18.91 4.98
CA PRO A 33 -6.11 -19.79 5.97
C PRO A 33 -4.70 -20.28 5.55
N LYS A 34 -4.38 -20.17 4.25
CA LYS A 34 -3.06 -20.49 3.68
C LYS A 34 -2.23 -19.25 3.34
N GLY A 35 -2.56 -18.11 3.93
CA GLY A 35 -1.79 -16.87 3.82
C GLY A 35 -0.31 -17.08 4.16
N ARG A 36 0.55 -16.47 3.35
CA ARG A 36 2.01 -16.48 3.50
C ARG A 36 2.45 -15.36 4.44
N ASN A 37 3.65 -15.51 4.98
CA ASN A 37 4.26 -14.49 5.81
C ASN A 37 4.77 -13.33 4.95
N VAL A 38 4.55 -12.12 5.45
CA VAL A 38 5.19 -10.89 4.99
C VAL A 38 6.15 -10.44 6.08
N VAL A 39 7.34 -10.01 5.68
CA VAL A 39 8.38 -9.51 6.59
C VAL A 39 8.39 -8.00 6.50
N LEU A 40 8.20 -7.34 7.63
CA LEU A 40 8.19 -5.89 7.79
C LEU A 40 9.46 -5.47 8.54
N ASP A 41 10.19 -4.53 7.97
CA ASP A 41 11.39 -4.00 8.61
C ASP A 41 11.02 -3.10 9.81
N LYS A 42 11.93 -3.00 10.77
CA LYS A 42 11.80 -2.12 11.93
C LYS A 42 13.08 -1.32 12.10
N SER A 43 12.96 -0.04 12.39
CA SER A 43 14.13 0.84 12.64
C SER A 43 15.04 0.35 13.76
N PHE A 44 14.53 -0.46 14.71
CA PHE A 44 15.30 -1.05 15.79
C PHE A 44 14.81 -2.47 16.10
N GLY A 45 15.76 -3.37 16.34
CA GLY A 45 15.49 -4.76 16.77
C GLY A 45 15.33 -5.74 15.59
N ALA A 46 14.53 -6.79 15.81
CA ALA A 46 14.27 -7.81 14.79
C ALA A 46 13.07 -7.42 13.90
N PRO A 47 13.06 -7.87 12.62
CA PRO A 47 11.95 -7.63 11.71
C PRO A 47 10.67 -8.32 12.21
N VAL A 48 9.51 -7.76 11.86
CA VAL A 48 8.21 -8.35 12.18
C VAL A 48 7.78 -9.28 11.06
N ILE A 49 7.50 -10.52 11.41
CA ILE A 49 6.90 -11.49 10.49
C ILE A 49 5.41 -11.55 10.79
N THR A 50 4.58 -11.19 9.82
CA THR A 50 3.12 -11.15 9.99
C THR A 50 2.38 -11.83 8.85
N LYS A 51 1.17 -12.32 9.16
CA LYS A 51 0.16 -12.77 8.20
C LYS A 51 -1.10 -11.89 8.22
N ASP A 52 -1.05 -10.78 8.96
CA ASP A 52 -2.15 -9.84 9.02
C ASP A 52 -2.02 -8.81 7.89
N GLY A 53 -2.97 -8.86 6.95
CA GLY A 53 -3.01 -7.94 5.81
C GLY A 53 -3.26 -6.48 6.23
N VAL A 54 -3.91 -6.24 7.37
CA VAL A 54 -4.14 -4.89 7.90
C VAL A 54 -2.82 -4.27 8.36
N SER A 55 -2.01 -5.03 9.10
CA SER A 55 -0.66 -4.62 9.48
C SER A 55 0.22 -4.36 8.26
N VAL A 56 0.20 -5.24 7.25
CA VAL A 56 0.97 -5.04 6.01
C VAL A 56 0.54 -3.78 5.28
N ALA A 57 -0.76 -3.54 5.12
CA ALA A 57 -1.27 -2.35 4.43
C ALA A 57 -0.84 -1.03 5.11
N ARG A 58 -0.71 -1.03 6.45
CA ARG A 58 -0.33 0.17 7.21
C ARG A 58 1.09 0.63 6.93
N GLU A 59 2.02 -0.32 6.74
CA GLU A 59 3.44 -0.03 6.50
C GLU A 59 3.74 0.37 5.05
N ILE A 60 2.77 0.31 4.14
CA ILE A 60 3.00 0.64 2.73
C ILE A 60 2.90 2.15 2.51
N GLU A 61 4.06 2.73 2.20
CA GLU A 61 4.25 4.09 1.75
C GLU A 61 5.26 4.09 0.60
N LEU A 62 4.92 4.78 -0.50
CA LEU A 62 5.73 4.79 -1.73
C LEU A 62 6.43 6.13 -1.89
N GLU A 63 7.65 6.10 -2.43
CA GLU A 63 8.46 7.32 -2.65
C GLU A 63 7.84 8.24 -3.72
N ASP A 64 7.30 7.67 -4.80
CA ASP A 64 6.61 8.43 -5.83
C ASP A 64 5.24 8.89 -5.33
N LYS A 65 5.00 10.20 -5.38
CA LYS A 65 3.79 10.83 -4.86
C LYS A 65 2.52 10.35 -5.58
N PHE A 66 2.58 10.13 -6.90
CA PHE A 66 1.42 9.71 -7.69
C PHE A 66 1.07 8.25 -7.44
N GLU A 67 2.08 7.40 -7.30
CA GLU A 67 1.89 6.01 -6.89
C GLU A 67 1.35 5.93 -5.47
N ASN A 68 1.96 6.67 -4.53
CA ASN A 68 1.51 6.70 -3.13
C ASN A 68 0.07 7.19 -3.03
N MET A 69 -0.34 8.21 -3.79
CA MET A 69 -1.74 8.64 -3.83
C MET A 69 -2.68 7.50 -4.23
N GLY A 70 -2.34 6.70 -5.25
CA GLY A 70 -3.11 5.53 -5.65
C GLY A 70 -3.21 4.48 -4.53
N ALA A 71 -2.08 4.15 -3.90
CA ALA A 71 -2.04 3.21 -2.78
C ALA A 71 -2.89 3.70 -1.58
N GLN A 72 -2.73 4.96 -1.17
CA GLN A 72 -3.47 5.52 -0.03
C GLN A 72 -4.98 5.56 -0.28
N MET A 73 -5.43 5.86 -1.51
CA MET A 73 -6.86 5.86 -1.85
C MET A 73 -7.51 4.50 -1.61
N VAL A 74 -6.88 3.41 -2.08
CA VAL A 74 -7.41 2.05 -1.89
C VAL A 74 -7.32 1.63 -0.43
N LYS A 75 -6.21 1.98 0.26
CA LYS A 75 -6.03 1.72 1.69
C LYS A 75 -7.15 2.34 2.53
N GLU A 76 -7.51 3.59 2.25
CA GLU A 76 -8.55 4.30 3.00
C GLU A 76 -9.93 3.65 2.82
N VAL A 77 -10.30 3.36 1.57
CA VAL A 77 -11.60 2.72 1.26
C VAL A 77 -11.68 1.32 1.87
N ALA A 78 -10.61 0.52 1.76
CA ALA A 78 -10.55 -0.81 2.33
C ALA A 78 -10.60 -0.79 3.87
N SER A 79 -10.00 0.22 4.52
CA SER A 79 -10.03 0.36 5.97
C SER A 79 -11.45 0.60 6.50
N LYS A 80 -12.22 1.46 5.81
CA LYS A 80 -13.63 1.72 6.15
C LYS A 80 -14.50 0.46 6.01
N ALA A 81 -14.22 -0.37 5.02
CA ALA A 81 -14.93 -1.64 4.82
C ALA A 81 -14.68 -2.66 5.95
N ASN A 82 -13.52 -2.59 6.62
CA ASN A 82 -13.20 -3.46 7.75
C ASN A 82 -13.80 -2.97 9.09
N GLU A 83 -14.20 -1.70 9.17
CA GLU A 83 -14.89 -1.12 10.34
C GLU A 83 -16.42 -1.28 10.29
N SER A 84 -16.96 -1.80 9.19
CA SER A 84 -18.39 -2.04 8.95
C SER A 84 -18.76 -3.50 9.23
#